data_AF-A0A519ZFF1-F1
#
_entry.id   AF-A0A519ZFF1-F1
#
_cell.length_a   1.000
_cell.length_b   1.000
_cell.length_c   1.000
_cell.angle_alpha   90.00
_cell.angle_beta   90.00
_cell.angle_gamma   90.00
#
_symmetry.space_group_name_H-M   'P 1'
#
loop_
_entity.id
_entity.type
_entity.pdbx_description
1 polymer ?
#
loop_
_entity_poly.entity_id
_entity_poly.type
_entity_poly.pdbx_seq_one_letter_code
_entity_poly.pdbx_strand_id
1 'polypeptide(L)'
;MRVQTGQEEFGLGWQVWLRKSLSGNKAWDAMVREMLTSTGHAAKNPAVGYYLRDRNMQLDNFSNSMQVFLGRQIGCAQCHDHPFDDWTQKEYYQMAAFGGGFTYRSAESRDTVLRVGEELVPAAKTDFPKTKEGLKARQAEQKQHKAAVARYSKLLQPLFNDFNSNALL
;
A
#
# COMPACT_ATOMS: atom_id res chain seq x y z
N MET A 1 -7.74 17.67 1.03
CA MET A 1 -8.41 17.56 -0.28
C MET A 1 -9.29 16.32 -0.27
N ARG A 2 -10.64 16.45 -0.20
CA ARG A 2 -11.56 15.30 -0.29
C ARG A 2 -11.91 15.09 -1.76
N VAL A 3 -11.37 14.05 -2.37
CA VAL A 3 -11.80 13.66 -3.72
C VAL A 3 -13.16 12.96 -3.56
N GLN A 4 -14.21 13.57 -4.08
CA GLN A 4 -15.53 12.95 -4.19
C GLN A 4 -15.55 12.12 -5.47
N THR A 5 -15.07 10.88 -5.43
CA THR A 5 -15.29 9.90 -6.51
C THR A 5 -16.50 9.04 -6.15
N GLY A 6 -17.41 8.81 -7.10
CA GLY A 6 -18.54 7.85 -6.96
C GLY A 6 -18.11 6.37 -6.98
N GLN A 7 -16.81 6.11 -6.85
CA GLN A 7 -16.20 4.79 -6.82
C GLN A 7 -15.19 4.84 -5.66
N GLU A 8 -15.52 4.19 -4.54
CA GLU A 8 -14.77 4.21 -3.26
C GLU A 8 -13.41 3.47 -3.32
N GLU A 9 -12.91 3.09 -4.49
CA GLU A 9 -11.92 2.01 -4.62
C GLU A 9 -10.46 2.46 -4.75
N PHE A 10 -10.19 3.72 -5.07
CA PHE A 10 -8.82 4.16 -5.38
C PHE A 10 -8.35 5.24 -4.39
N GLY A 11 -7.67 4.80 -3.32
CA GLY A 11 -6.97 5.66 -2.37
C GLY A 11 -7.65 5.89 -1.01
N LEU A 12 -8.87 5.38 -0.80
CA LEU A 12 -9.70 5.68 0.38
C LEU A 12 -10.26 4.44 1.12
N GLY A 13 -9.66 3.26 0.91
CA GLY A 13 -10.23 2.00 1.40
C GLY A 13 -10.38 1.91 2.92
N TRP A 14 -9.39 2.38 3.69
CA TRP A 14 -9.37 2.17 5.15
C TRP A 14 -10.46 2.95 5.87
N GLN A 15 -10.65 4.23 5.55
CA GLN A 15 -11.71 5.06 6.12
C GLN A 15 -13.10 4.57 5.72
N VAL A 16 -13.26 4.04 4.51
CA VAL A 16 -14.52 3.43 4.05
C VAL A 16 -14.78 2.14 4.83
N TRP A 17 -13.78 1.27 4.97
CA TRP A 17 -13.88 0.06 5.80
C TRP A 17 -14.16 0.39 7.25
N LEU A 18 -13.54 1.44 7.80
CA LEU A 18 -13.74 1.88 9.18
C LEU A 18 -15.18 2.37 9.36
N ARG A 19 -15.67 3.23 8.46
CA ARG A 19 -17.05 3.70 8.47
C ARG A 19 -18.04 2.54 8.35
N LYS A 20 -17.80 1.60 7.43
CA LYS A 20 -18.65 0.41 7.24
C LYS A 20 -18.64 -0.48 8.49
N SER A 21 -17.47 -0.74 9.08
CA SER A 21 -17.33 -1.54 10.30
C SER A 21 -18.07 -0.90 11.48
N LEU A 22 -17.97 0.42 11.65
CA LEU A 22 -18.71 1.16 12.68
C LEU A 22 -20.21 1.13 12.41
N SER A 23 -20.66 1.39 11.17
CA SER A 23 -22.08 1.39 10.82
C SER A 23 -22.73 0.00 10.92
N GLY A 24 -21.94 -1.05 10.72
CA GLY A 24 -22.35 -2.44 10.89
C GLY A 24 -22.23 -2.94 12.32
N ASN A 25 -21.89 -2.07 13.28
CA ASN A 25 -21.67 -2.41 14.68
C ASN A 25 -20.71 -3.60 14.86
N LYS A 26 -19.64 -3.66 14.05
CA LYS A 26 -18.62 -4.69 14.17
C LYS A 26 -18.00 -4.59 15.56
N ALA A 27 -17.82 -5.74 16.21
CA ALA A 27 -17.20 -5.80 17.52
C ALA A 27 -15.79 -5.18 17.48
N TRP A 28 -15.46 -4.42 18.53
CA TRP A 28 -14.21 -3.67 18.59
C TRP A 28 -12.98 -4.58 18.50
N ASP A 29 -12.99 -5.72 19.19
CA ASP A 29 -11.91 -6.70 19.15
C ASP A 29 -11.69 -7.28 17.75
N ALA A 30 -12.77 -7.49 16.99
CA ALA A 30 -12.69 -7.91 15.60
C ALA A 30 -12.06 -6.83 14.72
N MET A 31 -12.44 -5.56 14.90
CA MET A 31 -11.82 -4.44 14.18
C MET A 31 -10.33 -4.32 14.48
N VAL A 32 -9.94 -4.39 15.76
CA VAL A 32 -8.54 -4.32 16.20
C VAL A 32 -7.74 -5.48 15.63
N ARG A 33 -8.27 -6.70 15.72
CA ARG A 33 -7.63 -7.89 15.13
C ARG A 33 -7.43 -7.73 13.63
N GLU A 34 -8.47 -7.33 12.90
CA GLU A 34 -8.38 -7.10 11.45
C GLU A 34 -7.31 -6.06 11.10
N MET A 35 -7.18 -4.96 11.86
CA MET A 35 -6.13 -3.96 11.65
C MET A 35 -4.74 -4.50 11.97
N LEU A 36 -4.54 -5.07 13.15
CA LEU A 36 -3.22 -5.50 13.63
C LEU A 36 -2.67 -6.74 12.92
N THR A 37 -3.53 -7.60 12.38
CA THR A 37 -3.11 -8.80 11.63
C THR A 37 -3.30 -8.64 10.12
N SER A 38 -3.53 -7.41 9.65
CA SER A 38 -3.81 -7.13 8.24
C SER A 38 -2.61 -7.44 7.35
N THR A 39 -2.86 -8.08 6.20
CA THR A 39 -1.87 -8.32 5.15
C THR A 39 -2.49 -8.17 3.76
N GLY A 40 -1.65 -8.01 2.74
CA GLY A 40 -2.07 -7.92 1.34
C GLY A 40 -2.26 -6.49 0.83
N HIS A 41 -2.87 -6.37 -0.35
CA HIS A 41 -3.04 -5.08 -1.03
C HIS A 41 -4.25 -4.31 -0.47
N ALA A 42 -4.09 -2.99 -0.24
CA ALA A 42 -5.11 -2.12 0.34
C ALA A 42 -6.46 -2.07 -0.41
N ALA A 43 -6.49 -2.40 -1.70
CA ALA A 43 -7.73 -2.48 -2.48
C ALA A 43 -8.53 -3.77 -2.17
N LYS A 44 -7.84 -4.86 -1.79
CA LYS A 44 -8.46 -6.14 -1.45
C LYS A 44 -8.72 -6.28 0.04
N ASN A 45 -7.80 -5.79 0.86
CA ASN A 45 -7.91 -5.76 2.30
C ASN A 45 -7.73 -4.32 2.79
N PRO A 46 -8.78 -3.53 2.96
CA PRO A 46 -8.62 -2.14 3.35
C PRO A 46 -8.06 -1.94 4.77
N ALA A 47 -8.10 -2.97 5.63
CA ALA A 47 -7.58 -2.90 6.99
C ALA A 47 -6.06 -2.67 7.05
N VAL A 48 -5.29 -3.07 6.01
CA VAL A 48 -3.84 -2.74 5.93
C VAL A 48 -3.57 -1.24 5.93
N GLY A 49 -4.56 -0.41 5.62
CA GLY A 49 -4.40 1.04 5.70
C GLY A 49 -4.05 1.55 7.10
N TYR A 50 -4.31 0.79 8.16
CA TYR A 50 -3.89 1.15 9.52
C TYR A 50 -2.36 1.31 9.62
N TYR A 51 -1.60 0.34 9.10
CA TYR A 51 -0.13 0.40 9.08
C TYR A 51 0.42 1.35 8.01
N LEU A 52 -0.33 1.59 6.93
CA LEU A 52 0.08 2.54 5.88
C LEU A 52 0.05 4.01 6.33
N ARG A 53 -0.54 4.33 7.49
CA ARG A 53 -0.48 5.68 8.07
C ARG A 53 0.96 6.07 8.44
N ASP A 54 1.71 5.14 9.02
CA ASP A 54 3.03 5.38 9.64
C ASP A 54 4.13 4.63 8.87
N ARG A 55 4.08 4.70 7.53
CA ARG A 55 5.03 3.99 6.66
C ARG A 55 6.47 4.33 7.02
N ASN A 56 7.30 3.29 7.13
CA ASN A 56 8.71 3.38 7.56
C ASN A 56 8.95 3.96 8.96
N MET A 57 7.90 4.24 9.73
CA MET A 57 7.95 4.75 11.10
C MET A 57 7.46 3.67 12.07
N GLN A 58 8.14 2.52 12.06
CA GLN A 58 7.66 1.33 12.78
C GLN A 58 7.58 1.54 14.29
N LEU A 59 8.55 2.25 14.88
CA LEU A 59 8.55 2.57 16.31
C LEU A 59 7.38 3.48 16.67
N ASP A 60 7.11 4.52 15.88
CA ASP A 60 5.98 5.42 16.11
C ASP A 60 4.64 4.72 15.91
N ASN A 61 4.55 3.86 14.88
CA ASN A 61 3.38 3.03 14.67
C ASN A 61 3.08 2.14 15.87
N PHE A 62 4.12 1.53 16.44
CA PHE A 62 4.02 0.69 17.61
C PHE A 62 3.56 1.49 18.84
N SER A 63 4.20 2.64 19.11
CA SER A 63 3.80 3.57 20.18
C SER A 63 2.33 3.98 20.05
N ASN A 64 1.91 4.37 18.84
CA ASN A 64 0.54 4.77 18.55
C ASN A 64 -0.45 3.60 18.73
N SER A 65 -0.07 2.38 18.33
CA SER A 65 -0.90 1.20 18.50
C SER A 65 -1.12 0.85 19.97
N MET A 66 -0.08 0.96 20.79
CA MET A 66 -0.18 0.76 22.23
C MET A 66 -1.04 1.83 22.91
N GLN A 67 -0.93 3.07 22.46
CA GLN A 67 -1.77 4.15 22.97
C GLN A 67 -3.24 3.97 22.58
N VAL A 68 -3.52 3.69 21.30
CA VAL A 68 -4.89 3.61 20.78
C VAL A 68 -5.63 2.37 21.26
N PHE A 69 -4.96 1.21 21.31
CA PHE A 69 -5.64 -0.06 21.61
C PHE A 69 -5.47 -0.52 23.05
N LEU A 70 -4.35 -0.21 23.70
CA LEU A 70 -4.09 -0.62 25.08
C LEU A 70 -4.16 0.54 26.08
N GLY A 71 -4.33 1.79 25.61
CA GLY A 71 -4.37 2.97 26.48
C GLY A 71 -3.03 3.29 27.16
N ARG A 72 -1.91 2.73 26.67
CA ARG A 72 -0.58 2.88 27.27
C ARG A 72 0.30 3.78 26.43
N GLN A 73 0.76 4.87 27.02
CA GLN A 73 1.61 5.84 26.34
C GLN A 73 3.09 5.49 26.51
N ILE A 74 3.55 4.46 25.80
CA ILE A 74 4.95 4.00 25.91
C ILE A 74 5.94 4.80 25.04
N GLY A 75 5.48 5.82 24.31
CA GLY A 75 6.31 6.55 23.34
C GLY A 75 7.55 7.23 23.95
N CYS A 76 7.47 7.72 25.20
CA CYS A 76 8.63 8.31 25.88
C CYS A 76 9.73 7.27 26.13
N ALA A 77 9.35 6.00 26.31
CA ALA A 77 10.26 4.87 26.51
C ALA A 77 11.19 4.64 25.31
N GLN A 78 10.91 5.22 24.15
CA GLN A 78 11.78 5.13 22.97
C GLN A 78 13.18 5.72 23.21
N CYS A 79 13.28 6.80 23.98
CA CYS A 79 14.54 7.53 24.19
C CYS A 79 15.12 7.38 25.60
N HIS A 80 14.28 7.16 26.62
CA HIS A 80 14.67 6.98 28.02
C HIS A 80 13.57 6.22 28.76
N ASP A 81 13.85 5.64 29.92
CA ASP A 81 12.81 4.96 30.73
C ASP A 81 11.62 5.90 31.02
N HIS A 82 10.40 5.36 30.98
CA HIS A 82 9.20 6.17 31.06
C HIS A 82 9.11 6.90 32.42
N PRO A 83 8.85 8.21 32.46
CA PRO A 83 8.98 9.00 33.69
C PRO A 83 7.86 8.75 34.71
N PHE A 84 6.75 8.15 34.28
CA PHE A 84 5.54 7.96 35.09
C PHE A 84 4.95 6.54 35.03
N ASP A 85 5.64 5.58 34.41
CA ASP A 85 5.17 4.20 34.23
C ASP A 85 6.39 3.28 34.29
N ASP A 86 6.22 2.02 34.64
CA ASP A 86 7.32 1.07 34.90
C ASP A 86 7.91 0.47 33.61
N TRP A 87 7.86 1.23 32.50
CA TRP A 87 8.38 0.81 31.20
C TRP A 87 9.80 1.31 31.01
N THR A 88 10.73 0.37 30.93
CA THR A 88 12.10 0.67 30.53
C THR A 88 12.22 0.86 29.03
N GLN A 89 13.23 1.60 28.60
CA GLN A 89 13.59 1.71 27.18
C GLN A 89 13.86 0.34 26.57
N LYS A 90 14.47 -0.56 27.34
CA LYS A 90 14.73 -1.93 26.89
C LYS A 90 13.43 -2.67 26.57
N GLU A 91 12.44 -2.62 27.45
CA GLU A 91 11.14 -3.26 27.25
C GLU A 91 10.39 -2.67 26.05
N TYR A 92 10.50 -1.35 25.84
CA TYR A 92 9.96 -0.71 24.65
C TYR A 92 10.51 -1.34 23.36
N TYR A 93 11.82 -1.45 23.21
CA TYR A 93 12.43 -2.05 22.01
C TYR A 93 12.16 -3.56 21.91
N GLN A 94 12.09 -4.29 23.03
CA GLN A 94 11.74 -5.70 23.05
C GLN A 94 10.32 -5.93 22.51
N MET A 95 9.35 -5.13 22.96
CA MET A 95 7.99 -5.25 22.45
C MET A 95 7.86 -4.76 21.01
N ALA A 96 8.54 -3.68 20.63
CA ALA A 96 8.54 -3.20 19.25
C ALA A 96 9.11 -4.26 18.29
N ALA A 97 10.14 -4.99 18.73
CA ALA A 97 10.67 -6.14 17.99
C ALA A 97 9.67 -7.31 17.91
N PHE A 98 8.95 -7.60 19.01
CA PHE A 98 7.90 -8.63 19.03
C PHE A 98 6.74 -8.30 18.09
N GLY A 99 6.33 -7.03 18.00
CA GLY A 99 5.27 -6.55 17.10
C GLY A 99 5.51 -6.82 15.62
N GLY A 100 6.73 -7.18 15.24
CA GLY A 100 7.09 -7.60 13.89
C GLY A 100 7.33 -6.43 12.93
N GLY A 101 8.24 -6.65 11.98
CA GLY A 101 8.52 -5.72 10.87
C GLY A 101 7.43 -5.72 9.81
N PHE A 102 6.89 -4.56 9.49
CA PHE A 102 5.99 -4.40 8.34
C PHE A 102 6.80 -4.20 7.07
N THR A 103 6.52 -4.99 6.03
CA THR A 103 7.15 -4.81 4.71
C THR A 103 6.21 -4.07 3.77
N TYR A 104 6.62 -2.88 3.36
CA TYR A 104 5.83 -2.06 2.45
C TYR A 104 6.20 -2.38 1.00
N ARG A 105 5.38 -3.27 0.41
CA ARG A 105 5.27 -3.65 -1.01
C ARG A 105 4.86 -2.52 -1.97
N SER A 106 5.76 -1.73 -2.56
CA SER A 106 5.36 -0.86 -3.71
C SER A 106 5.53 -1.56 -5.07
N ALA A 107 6.08 -2.77 -5.09
CA ALA A 107 6.31 -3.54 -6.31
C ALA A 107 4.98 -3.90 -7.00
N GLU A 108 3.93 -4.24 -6.25
CA GLU A 108 2.59 -4.46 -6.82
C GLU A 108 2.02 -3.20 -7.50
N SER A 109 2.35 -2.00 -7.00
CA SER A 109 1.93 -0.75 -7.64
C SER A 109 2.59 -0.56 -9.01
N ARG A 110 3.86 -0.96 -9.16
CA ARG A 110 4.55 -0.92 -10.46
C ARG A 110 3.96 -1.92 -11.45
N ASP A 111 3.66 -3.14 -10.99
CA ASP A 111 2.99 -4.16 -11.80
C ASP A 111 1.59 -3.71 -12.24
N THR A 112 0.84 -3.09 -11.33
CA THR A 112 -0.48 -2.51 -11.62
C THR A 112 -0.40 -1.39 -12.66
N VAL A 113 0.60 -0.49 -12.56
CA VAL A 113 0.84 0.55 -13.56
C VAL A 113 1.13 -0.03 -14.94
N LEU A 114 1.92 -1.11 -15.00
CA LEU A 114 2.21 -1.81 -16.25
C LEU A 114 0.96 -2.45 -16.83
N ARG A 115 0.18 -3.16 -16.02
CA ARG A 115 -1.07 -3.82 -16.43
C ARG A 115 -2.12 -2.83 -16.95
N VAL A 116 -2.31 -1.71 -16.27
CA VAL A 116 -3.22 -0.65 -16.73
C VAL A 116 -2.69 -0.01 -18.02
N GLY A 117 -1.37 0.15 -18.14
CA GLY A 117 -0.73 0.56 -19.39
C GLY A 117 -0.98 -0.43 -20.55
N GLU A 118 -1.04 -1.73 -20.28
CA GLU A 118 -1.37 -2.77 -21.26
C GLU A 118 -2.87 -2.78 -21.63
N GLU A 119 -3.78 -2.58 -20.68
CA GLU A 119 -5.22 -2.49 -20.95
C GLU A 119 -5.61 -1.27 -21.79
N LEU A 120 -4.90 -0.15 -21.63
CA LEU A 120 -5.15 1.09 -22.36
C LEU A 120 -4.55 1.10 -23.77
N VAL A 121 -3.64 0.17 -24.07
CA VAL A 121 -3.02 0.04 -25.40
C VAL A 121 -3.78 -1.03 -26.18
N PRO A 122 -4.24 -0.73 -27.41
CA PRO A 122 -4.86 -1.73 -28.26
C PRO A 122 -3.95 -2.95 -28.44
N ALA A 123 -4.52 -4.14 -28.30
CA ALA A 123 -3.78 -5.39 -28.40
C ALA A 123 -2.96 -5.44 -29.69
N ALA A 124 -1.68 -5.86 -29.57
CA ALA A 124 -0.82 -6.06 -30.73
C ALA A 124 -1.48 -7.02 -31.72
N LYS A 125 -1.37 -6.71 -33.02
CA LYS A 125 -1.78 -7.66 -34.05
C LYS A 125 -1.02 -8.97 -33.84
N THR A 126 -1.72 -10.10 -34.00
CA THR A 126 -1.12 -11.44 -33.85
C THR A 126 -1.10 -12.21 -35.15
N ASP A 127 -1.93 -11.81 -36.11
CA ASP A 127 -2.06 -12.44 -37.41
C ASP A 127 -1.02 -11.87 -38.38
N PHE A 128 0.08 -12.61 -38.53
CA PHE A 128 1.15 -12.30 -39.47
C PHE A 128 1.48 -13.53 -40.31
N PRO A 129 1.74 -13.36 -41.62
CA PRO A 129 2.15 -14.46 -42.48
C PRO A 129 3.48 -15.06 -42.00
N LYS A 130 3.64 -16.39 -42.12
CA LYS A 130 4.86 -17.13 -41.74
C LYS A 130 6.00 -16.96 -42.76
N THR A 131 6.27 -15.72 -43.19
CA THR A 131 7.34 -15.34 -44.11
C THR A 131 8.43 -14.55 -43.37
N LYS A 132 9.59 -14.33 -43.99
CA LYS A 132 10.66 -13.50 -43.39
C LYS A 132 10.19 -12.06 -43.18
N GLU A 133 9.39 -11.55 -44.11
CA GLU A 133 8.76 -10.24 -44.09
C GLU A 133 7.69 -10.17 -43.01
N GLY A 134 6.87 -11.22 -42.86
CA GLY A 134 5.87 -11.32 -41.78
C GLY A 134 6.50 -11.43 -40.39
N LEU A 135 7.64 -12.12 -40.25
CA LEU A 135 8.39 -12.17 -38.99
C LEU A 135 8.95 -10.77 -38.62
N LYS A 136 9.48 -10.03 -39.60
CA LYS A 136 9.94 -8.64 -39.40
C LYS A 136 8.78 -7.72 -39.02
N ALA A 137 7.64 -7.84 -39.68
CA ALA A 137 6.43 -7.08 -39.37
C ALA A 137 5.93 -7.38 -37.95
N ARG A 138 5.92 -8.66 -37.53
CA ARG A 138 5.57 -9.06 -36.16
C ARG A 138 6.52 -8.46 -35.12
N GLN A 139 7.82 -8.45 -35.39
CA GLN A 139 8.81 -7.85 -34.49
C GLN A 139 8.64 -6.33 -34.40
N ALA A 140 8.33 -5.66 -35.51
CA ALA A 140 8.06 -4.23 -35.54
C ALA A 140 6.79 -3.88 -34.74
N GLU A 141 5.70 -4.63 -34.93
CA GLU A 141 4.45 -4.50 -34.18
C GLU A 141 4.68 -4.68 -32.67
N GLN A 142 5.38 -5.76 -32.28
CA GLN A 142 5.70 -6.01 -30.86
C GLN A 142 6.55 -4.90 -30.25
N LYS A 143 7.49 -4.33 -31.02
CA LYS A 143 8.32 -3.21 -30.59
C LYS A 143 7.48 -1.94 -30.41
N GLN A 144 6.57 -1.66 -31.33
CA GLN A 144 5.66 -0.52 -31.26
C GLN A 144 4.67 -0.66 -30.09
N HIS A 145 4.08 -1.83 -29.90
CA HIS A 145 3.21 -2.12 -28.77
C HIS A 145 3.92 -1.94 -27.44
N LYS A 146 5.13 -2.51 -27.27
CA LYS A 146 5.93 -2.31 -26.05
C LYS A 146 6.28 -0.84 -25.81
N ALA A 147 6.59 -0.08 -26.86
CA ALA A 147 6.86 1.35 -26.75
C ALA A 147 5.60 2.15 -26.35
N ALA A 148 4.43 1.77 -26.85
CA ALA A 148 3.15 2.37 -26.47
C ALA A 148 2.83 2.08 -25.00
N VAL A 149 2.92 0.82 -24.56
CA VAL A 149 2.71 0.43 -23.14
C VAL A 149 3.67 1.19 -22.23
N ALA A 150 4.95 1.28 -22.58
CA ALA A 150 5.93 2.04 -21.81
C ALA A 150 5.59 3.54 -21.74
N ARG A 151 5.06 4.13 -22.81
CA ARG A 151 4.61 5.53 -22.82
C ARG A 151 3.42 5.74 -21.88
N TYR A 152 2.40 4.89 -21.96
CA TYR A 152 1.22 4.98 -21.09
C TYR A 152 1.58 4.72 -19.62
N SER A 153 2.37 3.68 -19.34
CA SER A 153 2.92 3.41 -18.01
C SER A 153 3.69 4.62 -17.46
N LYS A 154 4.51 5.29 -18.28
CA LYS A 154 5.23 6.51 -17.87
C LYS A 154 4.31 7.70 -17.58
N LEU A 155 3.17 7.81 -18.27
CA LEU A 155 2.14 8.83 -18.00
C LEU A 155 1.34 8.54 -16.74
N LEU A 156 1.16 7.26 -16.40
CA LEU A 156 0.51 6.82 -15.17
C LEU A 156 1.46 6.86 -13.98
N GLN A 157 2.77 6.72 -14.20
CA GLN A 157 3.81 6.73 -13.17
C GLN A 157 3.63 7.87 -12.12
N PRO A 158 3.33 9.13 -12.49
CA PRO A 158 3.10 10.21 -11.53
C PRO A 158 1.89 10.01 -10.61
N LEU A 159 0.82 9.35 -11.08
CA LEU A 159 -0.35 9.00 -10.24
C LEU A 159 0.03 8.01 -9.14
N PHE A 160 1.12 7.28 -9.34
CA PHE A 160 1.66 6.32 -8.38
C PHE A 160 2.98 6.79 -7.77
N ASN A 161 3.46 7.99 -8.11
CA ASN A 161 4.67 8.54 -7.53
C ASN A 161 4.48 8.73 -6.02
N ASP A 162 3.34 9.25 -5.55
CA ASP A 162 3.08 9.39 -4.10
C ASP A 162 2.97 8.03 -3.36
N PHE A 163 2.69 6.94 -4.08
CA PHE A 163 2.73 5.59 -3.53
C PHE A 163 4.16 5.01 -3.48
N ASN A 164 5.04 5.47 -4.37
CA ASN A 164 6.39 4.94 -4.58
C ASN A 164 7.50 5.87 -4.07
N SER A 165 7.21 7.14 -3.79
CA SER A 165 8.13 8.11 -3.22
C SER A 165 7.97 8.11 -1.70
N ASN A 166 8.89 7.41 -1.05
CA ASN A 166 9.32 7.71 0.32
C ASN A 166 10.05 9.07 0.33
N ALA A 167 9.39 10.16 -0.03
CA ALA A 167 9.99 11.49 0.04
C ALA A 167 9.58 12.13 1.37
N LEU A 168 10.53 12.08 2.31
CA LEU A 168 10.55 12.87 3.54
C LEU A 168 10.31 14.35 3.22
N LEU A 169 9.23 14.90 3.74
CA LEU A 169 9.13 16.29 4.20
C LEU A 169 8.44 16.27 5.56
#